data_AF-A0A098GF20-F1
#
_entry.id   AF-A0A098GF20-F1
#
_cell.length_a   1.000
_cell.length_b   1.000
_cell.length_c   1.000
_cell.angle_alpha   90.00
_cell.angle_beta   90.00
_cell.angle_gamma   90.00
#
_symmetry.space_group_name_H-M   'P 1'
#
loop_
_entity.id
_entity.type
_entity.pdbx_description
1 polymer ?
#
loop_
_entity_poly.entity_id
_entity_poly.type
_entity_poly.pdbx_seq_one_letter_code
_entity_poly.pdbx_strand_id
1 'polypeptide(L)'
;MQSSQWEIIILKPTRVFLSFLASQLPDVELPELRLLQVDNTAYVINKYDNDEDTLNEIENHFAAMFRHEIRRWLGEKANNNIEGTFLDFLCCFKFELHSHIVLMESSLSQGRQLLRVKPRSVLLKWLKSAVEERAEFADVLERINLSHLAENATVVVKNFSNLTDIEPFLNHHYPLIFEAEMSRMCDKAEEWPLVDSYQTFKRYFSIETHTQLIHLH
;
A
#
# COMPACT_ATOMS: atom_id res chain seq x y z
N MET A 1 3.39 -6.19 -20.09
CA MET A 1 2.87 -5.01 -19.38
C MET A 1 4.06 -4.07 -19.17
N GLN A 2 3.97 -2.79 -19.57
CA GLN A 2 5.04 -1.83 -19.27
C GLN A 2 5.10 -1.61 -17.76
N SER A 3 6.31 -1.60 -17.18
CA SER A 3 6.49 -1.25 -15.78
C SER A 3 6.06 0.20 -15.57
N SER A 4 5.19 0.44 -14.58
CA SER A 4 4.84 1.78 -14.14
C SER A 4 6.11 2.57 -13.83
N GLN A 5 6.17 3.83 -14.28
CA GLN A 5 7.22 4.80 -13.90
C GLN A 5 7.00 5.33 -12.48
N TRP A 6 5.94 4.89 -11.82
CA TRP A 6 5.50 5.35 -10.51
C TRP A 6 5.52 4.23 -9.50
N GLU A 7 5.78 4.61 -8.25
CA GLU A 7 5.63 3.78 -7.07
C GLU A 7 4.69 4.48 -6.07
N ILE A 8 3.94 3.70 -5.30
CA ILE A 8 3.07 4.20 -4.26
C ILE A 8 3.63 3.84 -2.89
N ILE A 9 3.80 4.85 -2.04
CA ILE A 9 4.20 4.70 -0.65
C ILE A 9 2.97 4.84 0.23
N ILE A 10 2.71 3.87 1.09
CA ILE A 10 1.69 3.98 2.14
C ILE A 10 2.41 4.22 3.47
N LEU A 11 2.10 5.36 4.11
CA LEU A 11 2.65 5.70 5.42
C LEU A 11 1.77 5.15 6.53
N LYS A 12 2.29 4.22 7.32
CA LYS A 12 1.60 3.65 8.48
C LYS A 12 2.12 4.30 9.76
N PRO A 13 1.31 5.14 10.44
CA PRO A 13 1.72 5.75 11.70
C PRO A 13 2.14 4.72 12.74
N THR A 14 3.25 4.97 13.42
CA THR A 14 3.73 4.17 14.54
C THR A 14 3.35 4.80 15.87
N ARG A 15 3.68 4.11 16.98
CA ARG A 15 3.59 4.72 18.32
C ARG A 15 4.47 5.97 18.46
N VAL A 16 5.58 6.02 17.74
CA VAL A 16 6.49 7.18 17.76
C VAL A 16 5.80 8.40 17.18
N PHE A 17 5.03 8.25 16.09
CA PHE A 17 4.24 9.37 15.56
C PHE A 17 3.23 9.89 16.57
N LEU A 18 2.52 9.00 17.27
CA LEU A 18 1.60 9.42 18.33
C LEU A 18 2.32 10.18 19.45
N SER A 19 3.48 9.67 19.91
CA SER A 19 4.32 10.34 20.90
C SER A 19 4.86 11.68 20.42
N PHE A 20 5.19 11.77 19.13
CA PHE A 20 5.62 13.01 18.48
C PHE A 20 4.47 14.03 18.46
N LEU A 21 3.26 13.66 18.07
CA LEU A 21 2.11 14.56 18.13
C LEU A 21 1.83 15.03 19.57
N ALA A 22 1.92 14.12 20.55
CA ALA A 22 1.67 14.42 21.95
C ALA A 22 2.69 15.38 22.56
N SER A 23 3.97 15.28 22.17
CA SER A 23 5.02 16.18 22.66
C SER A 23 4.89 17.59 22.11
N GLN A 24 4.32 17.73 20.91
CA GLN A 24 4.15 19.01 20.24
C GLN A 24 2.89 19.76 20.71
N LEU A 25 1.84 19.04 21.12
CA LEU A 25 0.59 19.62 21.64
C LEU A 25 0.07 18.82 22.86
N PRO A 26 0.57 19.11 24.07
CA PRO A 26 0.21 18.37 25.29
C PRO A 26 -1.28 18.42 25.65
N ASP A 27 -1.99 19.44 25.20
CA ASP A 27 -3.39 19.71 25.57
C ASP A 27 -4.41 19.21 24.54
N VAL A 28 -3.97 18.48 23.50
CA VAL A 28 -4.87 17.93 22.47
C VAL A 28 -5.17 16.46 22.76
N GLU A 29 -6.45 16.11 22.77
CA GLU A 29 -6.88 14.71 22.79
C GLU A 29 -6.57 14.04 21.45
N LEU A 30 -5.56 13.17 21.46
CA LEU A 30 -5.16 12.39 20.29
C LEU A 30 -5.98 11.09 20.18
N PRO A 31 -6.32 10.66 18.96
CA PRO A 31 -7.00 9.38 18.77
C PRO A 31 -6.08 8.20 19.12
N GLU A 32 -6.69 7.05 19.41
CA GLU A 32 -5.93 5.80 19.57
C GLU A 32 -5.17 5.44 18.29
N LEU A 33 -3.99 4.85 18.45
CA LEU A 33 -3.15 4.40 17.32
C LEU A 33 -3.92 3.57 16.28
N ARG A 34 -4.87 2.73 16.71
CA ARG A 34 -5.64 1.91 15.77
C ARG A 34 -6.43 2.77 14.80
N LEU A 35 -7.00 3.88 15.26
CA LEU A 35 -7.75 4.83 14.42
C LEU A 35 -6.82 5.53 13.42
N LEU A 36 -5.61 5.89 13.84
CA LEU A 36 -4.56 6.42 12.96
C LEU A 36 -4.15 5.44 11.86
N GLN A 37 -4.38 4.14 12.07
CA GLN A 37 -4.03 3.06 11.15
C GLN A 37 -5.20 2.54 10.30
N VAL A 38 -6.44 3.06 10.48
CA VAL A 38 -7.61 2.59 9.72
C VAL A 38 -7.55 3.02 8.26
N ASP A 39 -7.15 4.26 8.00
CA ASP A 39 -7.08 4.85 6.65
C ASP A 39 -5.74 5.54 6.51
N ASN A 40 -4.75 4.85 5.95
CA ASN A 40 -3.41 5.42 5.78
C ASN A 40 -3.33 6.25 4.49
N THR A 41 -2.57 7.34 4.54
CA THR A 41 -2.31 8.14 3.35
C THR A 41 -1.33 7.41 2.44
N ALA A 42 -1.64 7.42 1.15
CA ALA A 42 -0.79 6.93 0.09
C ALA A 42 -0.22 8.10 -0.71
N TYR A 43 1.04 7.99 -1.12
CA TYR A 43 1.76 9.01 -1.87
C TYR A 43 2.33 8.40 -3.14
N VAL A 44 2.17 9.08 -4.28
CA VAL A 44 2.76 8.67 -5.56
C VAL A 44 4.10 9.38 -5.73
N ILE A 45 5.15 8.59 -5.95
CA ILE A 45 6.51 9.05 -6.24
C ILE A 45 7.03 8.43 -7.53
N ASN A 46 8.10 8.99 -8.09
CA ASN A 46 8.82 8.33 -9.18
C ASN A 46 9.39 6.98 -8.71
N LYS A 47 9.33 5.99 -9.60
CA LYS A 47 9.97 4.70 -9.38
C LYS A 47 11.44 4.77 -9.78
N TYR A 48 12.31 4.31 -8.90
CA TYR A 48 13.75 4.14 -9.16
C TYR A 48 14.15 2.66 -9.10
N ASP A 49 15.29 2.33 -9.69
CA ASP A 49 15.81 0.96 -9.76
C ASP A 49 16.64 0.57 -8.52
N ASN A 50 16.97 1.53 -7.66
CA ASN A 50 17.76 1.31 -6.46
C ASN A 50 17.18 2.04 -5.25
N ASP A 51 17.43 1.49 -4.06
CA ASP A 51 16.87 1.97 -2.80
C ASP A 51 17.41 3.35 -2.39
N GLU A 52 18.63 3.72 -2.81
CA GLU A 52 19.24 5.01 -2.49
C GLU A 52 18.51 6.16 -3.18
N ASP A 53 18.23 6.03 -4.47
CA ASP A 53 17.45 7.01 -5.23
C ASP A 53 16.00 7.09 -4.73
N THR A 54 15.38 5.94 -4.39
CA THR A 54 14.06 5.93 -3.75
C THR A 54 14.08 6.65 -2.41
N LEU A 55 15.11 6.45 -1.59
CA LEU A 55 15.25 7.14 -0.30
C LEU A 55 15.46 8.64 -0.48
N ASN A 56 16.28 9.04 -1.46
CA ASN A 56 16.51 10.45 -1.81
C ASN A 56 15.21 11.13 -2.26
N GLU A 57 14.37 10.45 -3.03
CA GLU A 57 13.05 10.95 -3.42
C GLU A 57 12.15 11.16 -2.20
N ILE A 58 12.10 10.19 -1.29
CA ILE A 58 11.35 10.30 -0.04
C ILE A 58 11.85 11.48 0.80
N GLU A 59 13.17 11.66 0.90
CA GLU A 59 13.78 12.79 1.60
C GLU A 59 13.40 14.14 0.96
N ASN A 60 13.44 14.25 -0.37
CA ASN A 60 13.03 15.48 -1.06
C ASN A 60 11.58 15.89 -0.75
N HIS A 61 10.71 14.92 -0.47
CA HIS A 61 9.29 15.15 -0.19
C HIS A 61 8.90 15.02 1.29
N PHE A 62 9.83 14.64 2.19
CA PHE A 62 9.47 14.27 3.58
C PHE A 62 8.75 15.40 4.31
N ALA A 63 9.21 16.65 4.13
CA ALA A 63 8.63 17.80 4.82
C ALA A 63 7.17 18.04 4.40
N ALA A 64 6.83 17.79 3.13
CA ALA A 64 5.46 17.92 2.64
C ALA A 64 4.58 16.78 3.17
N MET A 65 5.06 15.54 3.08
CA MET A 65 4.35 14.36 3.60
C MET A 65 4.11 14.47 5.10
N PHE A 66 5.13 14.80 5.88
CA PHE A 66 5.04 14.87 7.34
C PHE A 66 4.06 15.95 7.79
N ARG A 67 4.12 17.15 7.17
CA ARG A 67 3.16 18.23 7.42
C ARG A 67 1.73 17.83 7.05
N HIS A 68 1.54 17.11 5.95
CA HIS A 68 0.23 16.60 5.59
C HIS A 68 -0.31 15.66 6.68
N GLU A 69 0.48 14.69 7.13
CA GLU A 69 0.07 13.77 8.20
C GLU A 69 -0.25 14.52 9.50
N ILE A 70 0.57 15.49 9.88
CA ILE A 70 0.34 16.32 11.08
C ILE A 70 -0.98 17.09 10.94
N ARG A 71 -1.20 17.79 9.82
CA ARG A 71 -2.44 18.54 9.55
C ARG A 71 -3.67 17.65 9.55
N ARG A 72 -3.55 16.44 9.02
CA ARG A 72 -4.65 15.48 8.94
C ARG A 72 -5.22 15.16 10.32
N TRP A 73 -4.36 15.06 11.34
CA TRP A 73 -4.77 14.66 12.69
C TRP A 73 -5.01 15.84 13.63
N LEU A 74 -4.25 16.93 13.47
CA LEU A 74 -4.31 18.08 14.36
C LEU A 74 -5.05 19.30 13.77
N GLY A 75 -5.42 19.23 12.49
CA GLY A 75 -6.04 20.32 11.75
C GLY A 75 -5.05 21.37 11.25
N GLU A 76 -5.55 22.28 10.40
CA GLU A 76 -4.74 23.29 9.69
C GLU A 76 -3.93 24.24 10.61
N LYS A 77 -4.41 24.46 11.84
CA LYS A 77 -3.81 25.43 12.77
C LYS A 77 -2.63 24.88 13.56
N ALA A 78 -2.41 23.56 13.55
CA ALA A 78 -1.31 22.92 14.28
C ALA A 78 0.06 23.07 13.61
N ASN A 79 0.07 23.48 12.34
CA ASN A 79 1.21 23.25 11.46
C ASN A 79 2.35 24.28 11.55
N ASN A 80 2.18 25.39 12.28
CA ASN A 80 3.14 26.49 12.21
C ASN A 80 4.39 26.30 13.07
N ASN A 81 4.38 25.35 14.02
CA ASN A 81 5.47 25.20 15.00
C ASN A 81 6.08 23.80 15.06
N ILE A 82 5.58 22.83 14.28
CA ILE A 82 6.05 21.45 14.34
C ILE A 82 7.15 21.25 13.29
N GLU A 83 8.39 21.31 13.74
CA GLU A 83 9.58 20.97 12.94
C GLU A 83 10.01 19.54 13.26
N GLY A 84 10.21 18.73 12.22
CA GLY A 84 10.73 17.37 12.32
C GLY A 84 11.84 17.17 11.31
N THR A 85 12.83 16.38 11.68
CA THR A 85 13.91 15.96 10.78
C THR A 85 13.46 14.79 9.90
N PHE A 86 14.22 14.49 8.85
CA PHE A 86 13.98 13.29 8.06
C PHE A 86 14.06 12.01 8.91
N LEU A 87 14.96 11.97 9.90
CA LEU A 87 15.06 10.85 10.84
C LEU A 87 13.80 10.70 11.70
N ASP A 88 13.23 11.80 12.18
CA ASP A 88 11.97 11.77 12.93
C ASP A 88 10.85 11.20 12.06
N PHE A 89 10.78 11.63 10.80
CA PHE A 89 9.84 11.11 9.82
C PHE A 89 10.00 9.59 9.62
N LEU A 90 11.23 9.10 9.42
CA LEU A 90 11.50 7.67 9.28
C LEU A 90 11.10 6.87 10.54
N CYS A 91 11.26 7.45 11.74
CA CYS A 91 10.84 6.80 12.99
C CYS A 91 9.32 6.82 13.18
N CYS A 92 8.65 7.86 12.69
CA CYS A 92 7.21 8.06 12.85
C CYS A 92 6.36 7.10 12.01
N PHE A 93 6.89 6.59 10.89
CA PHE A 93 6.10 5.81 9.94
C PHE A 93 6.78 4.48 9.58
N LYS A 94 5.97 3.42 9.47
CA LYS A 94 6.35 2.25 8.66
C LYS A 94 5.97 2.56 7.21
N PHE A 95 6.92 2.36 6.30
CA PHE A 95 6.74 2.54 4.86
C PHE A 95 6.32 1.22 4.23
N GLU A 96 5.35 1.26 3.34
CA GLU A 96 5.03 0.15 2.45
C GLU A 96 5.10 0.66 1.02
N LEU A 97 5.96 0.06 0.21
CA LEU A 97 6.19 0.42 -1.18
C LEU A 97 5.46 -0.52 -2.11
N HIS A 98 4.76 0.06 -3.10
CA HIS A 98 3.90 -0.64 -4.03
C HIS A 98 4.22 -0.21 -5.46
N SER A 99 4.93 -1.06 -6.19
CA SER A 99 5.33 -0.77 -7.57
C SER A 99 4.37 -1.37 -8.61
N HIS A 100 3.47 -2.27 -8.20
CA HIS A 100 2.47 -2.86 -9.09
C HIS A 100 1.15 -2.10 -9.00
N ILE A 101 0.92 -1.22 -9.98
CA ILE A 101 -0.22 -0.31 -10.01
C ILE A 101 -1.15 -0.70 -11.15
N VAL A 102 -2.41 -0.98 -10.80
CA VAL A 102 -3.52 -1.14 -11.75
C VAL A 102 -4.29 0.17 -11.79
N LEU A 103 -4.14 0.92 -12.88
CA LEU A 103 -4.77 2.22 -13.04
C LEU A 103 -6.15 2.09 -13.71
N MET A 104 -7.20 2.53 -13.01
CA MET A 104 -8.59 2.53 -13.49
C MET A 104 -9.14 3.96 -13.73
N GLU A 105 -8.30 4.97 -13.51
CA GLU A 105 -8.54 6.38 -13.87
C GLU A 105 -7.75 6.73 -15.15
N SER A 106 -7.99 7.87 -15.79
CA SER A 106 -7.27 8.22 -17.03
C SER A 106 -5.78 8.50 -16.82
N SER A 107 -5.38 8.90 -15.62
CA SER A 107 -3.99 9.13 -15.23
C SER A 107 -3.84 8.97 -13.71
N LEU A 108 -2.60 8.70 -13.25
CA LEU A 108 -2.30 8.63 -11.82
C LEU A 108 -2.50 9.97 -11.11
N SER A 109 -2.24 11.09 -11.79
CA SER A 109 -2.48 12.43 -11.27
C SER A 109 -3.96 12.74 -10.97
N GLN A 110 -4.89 11.98 -11.55
CA GLN A 110 -6.32 12.09 -11.23
C GLN A 110 -6.75 11.14 -10.10
N GLY A 111 -5.91 10.17 -9.74
CA GLY A 111 -6.16 9.25 -8.64
C GLY A 111 -6.16 9.97 -7.30
N ARG A 112 -7.22 9.78 -6.52
CA ARG A 112 -7.39 10.34 -5.17
C ARG A 112 -7.57 9.26 -4.11
N GLN A 113 -7.81 8.04 -4.55
CA GLN A 113 -8.05 6.88 -3.70
C GLN A 113 -7.42 5.65 -4.35
N LEU A 114 -7.11 4.65 -3.52
CA LEU A 114 -6.69 3.35 -4.01
C LEU A 114 -7.23 2.22 -3.15
N LEU A 115 -7.29 1.04 -3.76
CA LEU A 115 -7.54 -0.22 -3.10
C LEU A 115 -6.25 -1.04 -3.12
N ARG A 116 -5.75 -1.43 -1.94
CA ARG A 116 -4.65 -2.37 -1.85
C ARG A 116 -5.17 -3.79 -1.77
N VAL A 117 -4.68 -4.64 -2.67
CA VAL A 117 -5.10 -6.04 -2.84
C VAL A 117 -4.09 -6.93 -2.14
N LYS A 118 -4.35 -7.27 -0.89
CA LYS A 118 -3.38 -7.99 -0.06
C LYS A 118 -3.65 -9.50 -0.08
N PRO A 119 -2.66 -10.34 -0.41
CA PRO A 119 -2.81 -11.78 -0.36
C PRO A 119 -2.99 -12.24 1.10
N ARG A 120 -4.00 -13.07 1.34
CA ARG A 120 -4.26 -13.69 2.64
C ARG A 120 -3.35 -14.88 2.83
N SER A 121 -3.17 -15.28 4.09
CA SER A 121 -2.36 -16.45 4.47
C SER A 121 -2.80 -17.75 3.77
N VAL A 122 -4.07 -17.89 3.41
CA VAL A 122 -4.58 -19.04 2.64
C VAL A 122 -3.92 -19.12 1.27
N LEU A 123 -3.79 -17.99 0.57
CA LEU A 123 -3.12 -17.94 -0.74
C LEU A 123 -1.62 -18.18 -0.59
N LEU A 124 -0.98 -17.55 0.40
CA LEU A 124 0.46 -17.71 0.63
C LEU A 124 0.83 -19.16 0.95
N LYS A 125 0.00 -19.86 1.74
CA LYS A 125 0.16 -21.30 2.01
C LYS A 125 -0.05 -22.13 0.74
N TRP A 126 -1.05 -21.79 -0.07
CA TRP A 126 -1.31 -22.46 -1.34
C TRP A 126 -0.09 -22.35 -2.28
N LEU A 127 0.44 -21.15 -2.45
CA LEU A 127 1.64 -20.89 -3.26
C LEU A 127 2.82 -21.71 -2.75
N LYS A 128 3.02 -21.75 -1.44
CA LYS A 128 4.08 -22.54 -0.82
C LYS A 128 3.94 -24.04 -1.11
N SER A 129 2.75 -24.61 -0.94
CA SER A 129 2.50 -26.03 -1.23
C SER A 129 2.65 -26.38 -2.72
N ALA A 130 2.19 -25.52 -3.62
CA ALA A 130 2.35 -25.71 -5.06
C ALA A 130 3.82 -25.76 -5.50
N VAL A 131 4.70 -25.04 -4.78
CA VAL A 131 6.16 -25.05 -5.00
C VAL A 131 6.82 -26.25 -4.31
N GLU A 132 6.42 -26.59 -3.08
CA GLU A 132 6.98 -27.70 -2.29
C GLU A 132 6.69 -29.10 -2.87
N GLU A 133 5.53 -29.30 -3.51
CA GLU A 133 5.18 -30.57 -4.18
C GLU A 133 6.12 -30.89 -5.36
N ARG A 134 6.97 -29.94 -5.76
CA ARG A 134 8.01 -30.12 -6.78
C ARG A 134 9.38 -30.13 -6.10
N ALA A 135 9.76 -31.31 -5.60
CA ALA A 135 10.99 -31.59 -4.85
C ALA A 135 12.32 -31.18 -5.53
N GLU A 136 12.31 -30.65 -6.76
CA GLU A 136 13.47 -30.15 -7.49
C GLU A 136 13.73 -28.63 -7.34
N PHE A 137 12.86 -27.89 -6.62
CA PHE A 137 12.89 -26.42 -6.58
C PHE A 137 13.10 -25.80 -5.19
N ALA A 138 13.90 -26.44 -4.32
CA ALA A 138 14.29 -25.83 -3.04
C ALA A 138 14.93 -24.43 -3.21
N ASP A 139 15.65 -24.20 -4.34
CA ASP A 139 16.23 -22.90 -4.70
C ASP A 139 15.19 -21.83 -5.11
N VAL A 140 13.96 -22.21 -5.48
CA VAL A 140 12.87 -21.27 -5.81
C VAL A 140 12.14 -20.83 -4.55
N LEU A 141 12.07 -21.69 -3.53
CA LEU A 141 11.59 -21.34 -2.20
C LEU A 141 12.47 -20.27 -1.53
N GLU A 142 13.78 -20.23 -1.79
CA GLU A 142 14.65 -19.13 -1.36
C GLU A 142 14.37 -17.81 -2.08
N ARG A 143 13.82 -17.84 -3.31
CA ARG A 143 13.51 -16.65 -4.12
C ARG A 143 12.16 -16.02 -3.79
N ILE A 144 11.21 -16.80 -3.29
CA ILE A 144 9.88 -16.29 -2.92
C ILE A 144 9.90 -15.90 -1.45
N ASN A 145 10.38 -14.70 -1.13
CA ASN A 145 10.15 -14.15 0.19
C ASN A 145 8.66 -13.80 0.34
N LEU A 146 7.88 -14.74 0.89
CA LEU A 146 6.42 -14.61 1.06
C LEU A 146 6.03 -13.34 1.84
N SER A 147 6.90 -12.81 2.69
CA SER A 147 6.66 -11.51 3.35
C SER A 147 6.77 -10.35 2.36
N HIS A 148 7.74 -10.36 1.44
CA HIS A 148 7.88 -9.34 0.40
C HIS A 148 6.71 -9.37 -0.59
N LEU A 149 6.16 -10.57 -0.88
CA LEU A 149 4.95 -10.68 -1.70
C LEU A 149 3.73 -10.05 -1.04
N ALA A 150 3.60 -10.15 0.29
CA ALA A 150 2.51 -9.51 1.01
C ALA A 150 2.74 -7.99 1.21
N GLU A 151 4.00 -7.57 1.29
CA GLU A 151 4.37 -6.16 1.48
C GLU A 151 4.22 -5.35 0.19
N ASN A 152 4.79 -5.80 -0.95
CA ASN A 152 4.61 -5.17 -2.27
C ASN A 152 3.35 -5.69 -2.99
N ALA A 153 2.19 -5.43 -2.40
CA ALA A 153 0.88 -5.82 -2.94
C ALA A 153 0.48 -4.98 -4.17
N THR A 154 -0.38 -5.53 -5.03
CA THR A 154 -1.05 -4.75 -6.09
C THR A 154 -1.93 -3.66 -5.48
N VAL A 155 -1.83 -2.45 -6.06
CA VAL A 155 -2.70 -1.31 -5.74
C VAL A 155 -3.54 -0.93 -6.96
N VAL A 156 -4.84 -0.81 -6.76
CA VAL A 156 -5.81 -0.40 -7.79
C VAL A 156 -6.17 1.05 -7.55
N VAL A 157 -5.82 1.94 -8.48
CA VAL A 157 -6.13 3.37 -8.39
C VAL A 157 -7.48 3.62 -9.05
N LYS A 158 -8.48 3.95 -8.23
CA LYS A 158 -9.86 4.22 -8.64
C LYS A 158 -10.49 5.18 -7.65
N ASN A 159 -11.14 6.22 -8.18
CA ASN A 159 -11.93 7.16 -7.40
C ASN A 159 -13.35 6.63 -7.20
N PHE A 160 -13.79 6.58 -5.95
CA PHE A 160 -15.16 6.22 -5.58
C PHE A 160 -15.88 7.45 -5.04
N SER A 161 -17.12 7.64 -5.49
CA SER A 161 -17.98 8.70 -4.93
C SER A 161 -18.46 8.32 -3.54
N ASN A 162 -18.74 7.02 -3.31
CA ASN A 162 -19.11 6.47 -2.01
C ASN A 162 -18.37 5.15 -1.73
N LEU A 163 -18.08 4.88 -0.45
CA LEU A 163 -17.46 3.61 -0.03
C LEU A 163 -18.33 2.39 -0.36
N THR A 164 -19.64 2.57 -0.46
CA THR A 164 -20.59 1.52 -0.86
C THR A 164 -20.39 1.04 -2.30
N ASP A 165 -19.73 1.82 -3.14
CA ASP A 165 -19.49 1.51 -4.56
C ASP A 165 -18.29 0.56 -4.73
N ILE A 166 -17.46 0.39 -3.69
CA ILE A 166 -16.25 -0.44 -3.72
C ILE A 166 -16.59 -1.92 -3.92
N GLU A 167 -17.56 -2.46 -3.18
CA GLU A 167 -17.89 -3.89 -3.28
C GLU A 167 -18.51 -4.27 -4.64
N PRO A 168 -19.47 -3.51 -5.20
CA PRO A 168 -19.93 -3.72 -6.57
C PRO A 168 -18.80 -3.64 -7.61
N PHE A 169 -17.90 -2.66 -7.47
CA PHE A 169 -16.74 -2.52 -8.35
C PHE A 169 -15.84 -3.77 -8.28
N LEU A 170 -15.48 -4.22 -7.08
CA LEU A 170 -14.66 -5.40 -6.89
C LEU A 170 -15.34 -6.66 -7.43
N ASN A 171 -16.65 -6.81 -7.24
CA ASN A 171 -17.40 -7.96 -7.77
C ASN A 171 -17.40 -7.99 -9.31
N HIS A 172 -17.35 -6.83 -9.97
CA HIS A 172 -17.25 -6.75 -11.42
C HIS A 172 -15.82 -6.97 -11.93
N HIS A 173 -14.82 -6.45 -11.22
CA HIS A 173 -13.43 -6.38 -11.68
C HIS A 173 -12.48 -7.38 -11.03
N TYR A 174 -12.93 -8.25 -10.11
CA TYR A 174 -12.05 -9.23 -9.47
C TYR A 174 -11.27 -10.12 -10.43
N PRO A 175 -11.75 -10.51 -11.64
CA PRO A 175 -10.94 -11.34 -12.54
C PRO A 175 -9.68 -10.61 -12.99
N LEU A 176 -9.79 -9.34 -13.35
CA LEU A 176 -8.65 -8.50 -13.78
C LEU A 176 -7.68 -8.25 -12.62
N ILE A 177 -8.23 -7.98 -11.43
CA ILE A 177 -7.42 -7.73 -10.22
C ILE A 177 -6.69 -9.01 -9.80
N PHE A 178 -7.36 -10.15 -9.88
CA PHE A 178 -6.77 -11.46 -9.61
C PHE A 178 -5.63 -11.76 -10.56
N GLU A 179 -5.85 -11.60 -11.87
CA GLU A 179 -4.84 -11.82 -12.89
C GLU A 179 -3.61 -10.92 -12.68
N ALA A 180 -3.83 -9.62 -12.41
CA ALA A 180 -2.74 -8.68 -12.13
C ALA A 180 -1.89 -9.13 -10.93
N GLU A 181 -2.54 -9.45 -9.81
CA GLU A 181 -1.84 -9.85 -8.59
C GLU A 181 -1.17 -11.23 -8.72
N MET A 182 -1.82 -12.21 -9.37
CA MET A 182 -1.22 -13.53 -9.59
C MET A 182 -0.06 -13.49 -10.57
N SER A 183 -0.14 -12.70 -11.65
CA SER A 183 0.96 -12.55 -12.62
C SER A 183 2.24 -12.01 -11.98
N ARG A 184 2.13 -11.29 -10.87
CA ARG A 184 3.26 -10.81 -10.06
C ARG A 184 3.84 -11.91 -9.17
N MET A 185 3.01 -12.83 -8.67
CA MET A 185 3.41 -13.84 -7.68
C MET A 185 3.80 -15.18 -8.32
N CYS A 186 3.27 -15.51 -9.49
CA CYS A 186 3.47 -16.77 -10.18
C CYS A 186 3.32 -16.60 -11.70
N ASP A 187 4.40 -16.84 -12.45
CA ASP A 187 4.42 -16.65 -13.90
C ASP A 187 3.56 -17.66 -14.69
N LYS A 188 3.19 -18.78 -14.07
CA LYS A 188 2.49 -19.89 -14.73
C LYS A 188 1.01 -19.86 -14.41
N ALA A 189 0.21 -19.38 -15.37
CA ALA A 189 -1.23 -19.22 -15.21
C ALA A 189 -1.97 -20.54 -14.94
N GLU A 190 -1.47 -21.66 -15.46
CA GLU A 190 -1.98 -23.01 -15.19
C GLU A 190 -1.80 -23.45 -13.72
N GLU A 191 -0.93 -22.77 -12.99
CA GLU A 191 -0.67 -22.96 -11.56
C GLU A 191 -1.38 -21.91 -10.71
N TRP A 192 -2.36 -21.20 -11.23
CA TRP A 192 -3.14 -20.29 -10.39
C TRP A 192 -4.29 -21.02 -9.72
N PRO A 193 -4.67 -20.65 -8.48
CA PRO A 193 -5.88 -21.20 -7.88
C PRO A 193 -7.10 -20.83 -8.73
N LEU A 194 -8.05 -21.75 -8.85
CA LEU A 194 -9.29 -21.48 -9.56
C LEU A 194 -10.10 -20.42 -8.79
N VAL A 195 -10.29 -19.25 -9.40
CA VAL A 195 -11.12 -18.16 -8.86
C VAL A 195 -12.24 -17.85 -9.86
N ASP A 196 -13.36 -18.55 -9.72
CA ASP A 196 -14.54 -18.46 -10.57
C ASP A 196 -15.60 -17.48 -10.05
N SER A 197 -15.45 -16.99 -8.82
CA SER A 197 -16.41 -16.10 -8.18
C SER A 197 -15.73 -15.09 -7.25
N TYR A 198 -16.42 -13.97 -7.00
CA TYR A 198 -15.97 -12.96 -6.06
C TYR A 198 -15.84 -13.48 -4.61
N GLN A 199 -16.64 -14.48 -4.23
CA GLN A 199 -16.52 -15.13 -2.92
C GLN A 199 -15.18 -15.86 -2.80
N THR A 200 -14.78 -16.60 -3.84
CA THR A 200 -13.48 -17.27 -3.90
C THR A 200 -12.35 -16.24 -3.89
N PHE A 201 -12.49 -15.13 -4.62
CA PHE A 201 -11.53 -14.03 -4.59
C PHE A 201 -11.34 -13.48 -3.15
N LYS A 202 -12.43 -13.19 -2.43
CA LYS A 202 -12.38 -12.70 -1.04
C LYS A 202 -11.75 -13.68 -0.05
N ARG A 203 -11.74 -14.99 -0.37
CA ARG A 203 -11.05 -16.01 0.43
C ARG A 203 -9.52 -15.90 0.31
N TYR A 204 -9.03 -15.51 -0.86
CA TYR A 204 -7.60 -15.40 -1.13
C TYR A 204 -7.05 -13.99 -0.89
N PHE A 205 -7.87 -12.96 -1.02
CA PHE A 205 -7.43 -11.56 -0.90
C PHE A 205 -8.23 -10.78 0.15
N SER A 206 -7.55 -9.87 0.83
CA SER A 206 -8.16 -8.81 1.64
C SER A 206 -7.96 -7.48 0.94
N ILE A 207 -8.99 -6.63 0.94
CA ILE A 207 -8.91 -5.30 0.37
C ILE A 207 -8.76 -4.28 1.50
N GLU A 208 -7.68 -3.50 1.45
CA GLU A 208 -7.49 -2.31 2.30
C GLU A 208 -7.84 -1.08 1.44
N THR A 209 -8.71 -0.20 1.95
CA THR A 209 -9.11 1.02 1.22
C THR A 209 -8.33 2.21 1.77
N HIS A 210 -7.74 2.98 0.87
CA HIS A 210 -7.01 4.20 1.19
C HIS A 210 -7.73 5.37 0.53
N THR A 211 -8.30 6.26 1.33
CA THR A 211 -9.14 7.36 0.82
C THR A 211 -8.34 8.59 0.41
N GLN A 212 -7.04 8.59 0.70
CA GLN A 212 -6.11 9.67 0.42
C GLN A 212 -4.95 9.14 -0.43
N LEU A 213 -4.97 9.43 -1.72
CA LEU A 213 -3.86 9.28 -2.65
C LEU A 213 -3.38 10.66 -3.07
N ILE A 214 -2.12 10.98 -2.78
CA ILE A 214 -1.52 12.28 -3.05
C ILE A 214 -0.41 12.11 -4.07
N HIS A 215 -0.49 12.87 -5.16
CA HIS A 215 0.58 12.93 -6.16
C HIS A 215 1.60 13.99 -5.75
N LEU A 216 2.89 13.63 -5.67
CA LEU A 216 3.95 14.53 -5.20
C LEU A 216 4.63 15.34 -6.32
N HIS A 217 4.27 15.09 -7.59
CA HIS A 217 4.78 15.78 -8.79
C HIS A 217 3.69 16.49 -9.59
#